data_AF-A0A3S4IHM9-F1
#
_entry.id   AF-A0A3S4IHM9-F1
#
_cell.length_a   1.000
_cell.length_b   1.000
_cell.length_c   1.000
_cell.angle_alpha   90.00
_cell.angle_beta   90.00
_cell.angle_gamma   90.00
#
_symmetry.space_group_name_H-M   'P 1'
#
loop_
_entity.id
_entity.type
_entity.pdbx_description
1 polymer ?
#
loop_
_entity_poly.entity_id
_entity_poly.type
_entity_poly.pdbx_seq_one_letter_code
_entity_poly.pdbx_strand_id
1 'polypeptide(L)'
;MRIHGWNWTIGTGVFLDDVDQVFNKLALRLLLIGAAVLAVVIAMTWLVARSIYAVIGGEPYDASRTALDIAAGDLTLSVKSEGRGSLMEAIATMQESLRGMIQSLQRGATDLERAVGGLSGQVERINDAAHQSLLATQGTSARSNPWRPAATR
;
A
#
# COMPACT_ATOMS: atom_id res chain seq x y z
N MET A 1 21.84 49.88 78.74
CA MET A 1 22.36 48.96 79.78
C MET A 1 23.10 47.82 79.06
N ARG A 2 24.43 47.73 79.12
CA ARG A 2 25.22 46.61 78.55
C ARG A 2 25.65 45.70 79.69
N ILE A 3 25.30 44.42 79.61
CA ILE A 3 25.76 43.38 80.55
C ILE A 3 27.06 42.78 79.99
N HIS A 4 28.11 42.82 80.80
CA HIS A 4 29.42 42.27 80.46
C HIS A 4 29.35 40.74 80.36
N GLY A 5 29.73 40.17 79.21
CA GLY A 5 29.98 38.73 79.05
C GLY A 5 29.38 38.07 77.81
N TRP A 6 28.47 38.71 77.07
CA TRP A 6 27.81 38.04 75.94
C TRP A 6 27.71 38.97 74.73
N ASN A 7 28.56 38.72 73.74
CA ASN A 7 28.54 39.40 72.44
C ASN A 7 27.41 38.84 71.56
N TRP A 8 26.17 38.87 72.06
CA TRP A 8 25.01 38.52 71.25
C TRP A 8 24.57 39.75 70.50
N THR A 9 25.15 39.89 69.32
CA THR A 9 24.57 40.72 68.28
C THR A 9 23.22 40.10 67.94
N ILE A 10 22.14 40.76 68.34
CA ILE A 10 20.79 40.52 67.83
C ILE A 10 20.83 40.90 66.34
N GLY A 11 21.30 39.96 65.53
CA GLY A 11 21.10 39.93 64.10
C GLY A 11 19.91 39.01 63.83
N THR A 12 18.70 39.41 64.22
CA THR A 12 17.50 38.58 64.03
C THR A 12 16.33 39.39 63.50
N GLY A 13 16.58 40.26 62.53
CA GLY A 13 15.54 40.99 61.80
C GLY A 13 15.75 41.09 60.29
N VAL A 14 16.94 40.74 59.79
CA VAL A 14 17.30 40.89 58.36
C VAL A 14 17.51 39.54 57.65
N PHE A 15 17.76 38.45 58.40
CA PHE A 15 18.07 37.17 57.77
C PHE A 15 16.86 36.35 57.31
N LEU A 16 15.64 36.63 57.79
CA LEU A 16 14.44 35.96 57.26
C LEU A 16 13.98 36.61 55.95
N ASP A 17 13.96 37.94 55.89
CA ASP A 17 13.45 38.68 54.72
C ASP A 17 14.37 38.56 53.49
N ASP A 18 15.70 38.56 53.69
CA ASP A 18 16.66 38.28 52.59
C ASP A 18 16.60 36.83 52.12
N VAL A 19 16.33 35.87 53.02
CA VAL A 19 16.18 34.45 52.66
C VAL A 19 14.92 34.24 51.84
N ASP A 20 13.82 34.91 52.16
CA ASP A 20 12.58 34.81 51.39
C ASP A 20 12.73 35.40 49.98
N GLN A 21 13.44 36.52 49.82
CA GLN A 21 13.70 37.09 48.49
C GLN A 21 14.61 36.22 47.64
N VAL A 22 15.66 35.64 48.22
CA VAL A 22 16.55 34.71 47.52
C VAL A 22 15.80 33.41 47.20
N PHE A 23 15.04 32.87 48.15
CA PHE A 23 14.25 31.66 47.98
C PHE A 23 13.19 31.82 46.89
N ASN A 24 12.44 32.93 46.86
CA ASN A 24 11.46 33.20 45.81
C ASN A 24 12.09 33.33 44.42
N LYS A 25 13.26 33.97 44.31
CA LYS A 25 14.02 34.03 43.03
C LYS A 25 14.49 32.65 42.59
N LEU A 26 14.98 31.84 43.52
CA LEU A 26 15.41 30.46 43.24
C LEU A 26 14.21 29.58 42.85
N ALA A 27 13.10 29.68 43.58
CA ALA A 27 11.86 28.96 43.31
C ALA A 27 11.29 29.32 41.94
N LEU A 28 11.24 30.61 41.60
CA LEU A 28 10.76 31.07 40.29
C LEU A 28 11.70 30.63 39.16
N ARG A 29 13.02 30.63 39.39
CA ARG A 29 14.01 30.13 38.44
C ARG A 29 13.86 28.62 38.21
N LEU A 30 13.69 27.84 39.26
CA LEU A 30 13.44 26.40 39.18
C LEU A 30 12.12 26.10 38.48
N LEU A 31 11.07 26.87 38.76
CA LEU A 31 9.76 26.75 38.10
C LEU A 31 9.88 27.06 36.61
N LEU A 32 10.59 28.13 36.22
CA LEU A 32 10.83 28.46 34.81
C LEU A 32 11.62 27.37 34.09
N ILE A 33 12.66 26.82 34.73
CA ILE A 33 13.44 25.70 34.17
C ILE A 33 12.54 24.47 34.00
N GLY A 34 11.76 24.12 35.02
CA GLY A 34 10.82 23.00 34.96
C GLY A 34 9.77 23.18 33.85
N ALA A 35 9.19 24.38 33.75
CA ALA A 35 8.23 24.72 32.70
C ALA A 35 8.88 24.67 31.30
N ALA A 36 10.13 25.14 31.16
CA ALA A 36 10.86 25.07 29.90
C ALA A 36 11.12 23.62 29.48
N VAL A 37 11.57 22.77 30.41
CA VAL A 37 11.76 21.33 30.14
C VAL A 37 10.44 20.68 29.73
N LEU A 38 9.35 20.97 30.44
CA LEU A 38 8.04 20.42 30.14
C LEU A 38 7.52 20.89 28.77
N ALA A 39 7.73 22.16 28.42
CA ALA A 39 7.41 22.70 27.10
C ALA A 39 8.22 22.01 25.98
N VAL A 40 9.52 21.76 26.20
CA VAL A 40 10.36 21.01 25.24
C VAL A 40 9.85 19.59 25.04
N VAL A 41 9.49 18.89 26.12
CA VAL A 41 8.93 17.53 26.03
C VAL A 41 7.63 17.54 25.23
N ILE A 42 6.69 18.44 25.54
CA ILE A 42 5.43 18.56 24.81
C ILE A 42 5.68 18.86 23.32
N ALA A 43 6.56 19.82 23.02
CA ALA A 43 6.89 20.16 21.65
C ALA A 43 7.48 18.96 20.90
N MET A 44 8.37 18.21 21.53
CA MET A 44 9.01 17.04 20.93
C MET A 44 8.02 15.89 20.71
N THR A 45 7.13 15.62 21.67
CA THR A 45 6.04 14.66 21.51
C THR A 45 5.12 15.06 20.35
N TRP A 46 4.78 16.34 20.24
CA TRP A 46 3.92 16.84 19.17
C TRP A 46 4.61 16.75 17.78
N LEU A 47 5.90 17.08 17.70
CA LEU A 47 6.72 16.93 16.49
C LEU A 47 6.79 15.47 16.02
N VAL A 48 7.02 14.53 16.94
CA VAL A 48 7.07 13.10 16.63
C VAL A 48 5.70 12.61 16.16
N ALA A 49 4.63 12.95 16.88
CA ALA A 49 3.28 12.59 16.47
C ALA A 49 2.97 13.13 15.05
N ARG A 50 3.22 14.42 14.80
CA ARG A 50 3.05 15.06 13.49
C ARG A 50 3.85 14.36 12.39
N SER A 51 5.10 14.00 12.68
CA SER A 51 5.97 13.28 11.75
C SER A 51 5.40 11.90 11.37
N ILE A 52 4.92 11.13 12.36
CA ILE A 52 4.32 9.82 12.12
C ILE A 52 3.07 9.95 11.23
N TYR A 53 2.17 10.90 11.54
CA TYR A 53 0.98 11.15 10.71
C TYR A 53 1.34 11.58 9.28
N ALA A 54 2.39 12.39 9.11
CA ALA A 54 2.85 12.85 7.80
C ALA A 54 3.47 11.72 6.96
N VAL A 55 4.27 10.83 7.57
CA VAL A 55 4.87 9.68 6.88
C VAL A 55 3.81 8.68 6.43
N ILE A 56 2.77 8.48 7.23
CA ILE A 56 1.67 7.58 6.89
C ILE A 56 0.75 8.22 5.85
N GLY A 57 0.60 9.55 5.86
CA GLY A 57 -0.23 10.29 4.91
C GLY A 57 -1.73 10.24 5.22
N GLY A 58 -2.09 10.02 6.49
CA GLY A 58 -3.46 9.84 6.98
C GLY A 58 -3.48 9.24 8.40
N GLU A 59 -4.66 8.80 8.87
CA GLU A 59 -4.76 8.07 10.14
C GLU A 59 -4.10 6.68 10.04
N PRO A 60 -3.23 6.28 10.98
CA PRO A 60 -2.54 4.98 10.97
C PRO A 60 -3.48 3.79 10.93
N TYR A 61 -4.67 3.94 11.52
CA TYR A 61 -5.67 2.87 11.55
C TYR A 61 -6.23 2.60 10.15
N ASP A 62 -6.61 3.65 9.41
CA ASP A 62 -7.15 3.54 8.05
C ASP A 62 -6.15 2.92 7.08
N ALA A 63 -4.87 3.23 7.28
CA ALA A 63 -3.79 2.65 6.50
C ALA A 63 -3.74 1.12 6.58
N SER A 64 -3.71 0.61 7.81
CA SER A 64 -3.63 -0.82 8.07
C SER A 64 -4.88 -1.57 7.59
N ARG A 65 -6.07 -0.98 7.79
CA ARG A 65 -7.34 -1.54 7.33
C ARG A 65 -7.39 -1.64 5.82
N THR A 66 -7.04 -0.56 5.12
CA THR A 66 -7.01 -0.52 3.66
C THR A 66 -6.03 -1.57 3.09
N ALA A 67 -4.85 -1.72 3.71
CA ALA A 67 -3.90 -2.76 3.31
C ALA A 67 -4.46 -4.18 3.51
N LEU A 68 -5.18 -4.42 4.61
CA LEU A 68 -5.85 -5.70 4.87
C LEU A 68 -6.97 -5.99 3.87
N ASP A 69 -7.78 -5.00 3.53
CA ASP A 69 -8.85 -5.14 2.54
C ASP A 69 -8.28 -5.47 1.14
N ILE A 70 -7.18 -4.80 0.75
CA ILE A 70 -6.45 -5.13 -0.49
C ILE A 70 -5.87 -6.55 -0.44
N ALA A 71 -5.29 -6.96 0.69
CA ALA A 71 -4.76 -8.30 0.87
C ALA A 71 -5.86 -9.38 0.85
N ALA A 72 -7.08 -9.02 1.28
CA ALA A 72 -8.28 -9.87 1.16
C ALA A 72 -8.85 -9.91 -0.27
N GLY A 73 -8.30 -9.11 -1.20
CA GLY A 73 -8.70 -9.07 -2.61
C GLY A 73 -9.76 -8.02 -2.93
N ASP A 74 -10.17 -7.19 -1.97
CA ASP A 74 -11.06 -6.06 -2.23
C ASP A 74 -10.26 -4.87 -2.80
N LEU A 75 -10.17 -4.84 -4.12
CA LEU A 75 -9.55 -3.74 -4.86
C LEU A 75 -10.56 -2.65 -5.24
N THR A 76 -11.79 -2.64 -4.70
CA THR A 76 -12.81 -1.64 -5.08
C THR A 76 -12.73 -0.35 -4.25
N LEU A 77 -12.09 -0.42 -3.09
CA LEU A 77 -11.90 0.72 -2.19
C LEU A 77 -11.01 1.80 -2.80
N SER A 78 -11.44 3.06 -2.71
CA SER A 78 -10.65 4.21 -3.14
C SER A 78 -9.62 4.56 -2.07
N VAL A 79 -8.34 4.32 -2.35
CA VAL A 79 -7.24 4.73 -1.48
C VAL A 79 -6.97 6.22 -1.70
N LYS A 80 -7.42 7.08 -0.78
CA LYS A 80 -7.05 8.50 -0.76
C LYS A 80 -5.71 8.67 -0.05
N SER A 81 -4.73 9.24 -0.75
CA SER A 81 -3.46 9.67 -0.16
C SER A 81 -3.49 11.18 0.06
N GLU A 82 -3.26 11.64 1.29
CA GLU A 82 -3.14 13.06 1.60
C GLU A 82 -1.68 13.56 1.57
N GLY A 83 -0.72 12.72 1.16
CA GLY A 83 0.71 13.08 1.14
C GLY A 83 1.52 12.41 0.04
N ARG A 84 2.35 13.18 -0.68
CA ARG A 84 3.34 12.67 -1.64
C ARG A 84 4.47 11.95 -0.89
N GLY A 85 4.82 10.75 -1.34
CA GLY A 85 5.79 9.86 -0.70
C GLY A 85 5.26 9.14 0.55
N SER A 86 3.96 9.21 0.83
CA SER A 86 3.36 8.57 2.00
C SER A 86 3.12 7.08 1.81
N LEU A 87 2.94 6.35 2.92
CA LEU A 87 2.53 4.95 2.88
C LEU A 87 1.24 4.73 2.08
N MET A 88 0.29 5.67 2.14
CA MET A 88 -0.95 5.61 1.35
C MET A 88 -0.72 5.67 -0.16
N GLU A 89 0.24 6.47 -0.63
CA GLU A 89 0.60 6.50 -2.05
C GLU A 89 1.22 5.17 -2.51
N ALA A 90 2.07 4.56 -1.68
CA ALA A 90 2.65 3.25 -1.97
C ALA A 90 1.55 2.17 -2.06
N ILE A 91 0.59 2.19 -1.13
CA ILE A 91 -0.56 1.27 -1.14
C ILE A 91 -1.46 1.49 -2.36
N ALA A 92 -1.76 2.74 -2.71
CA ALA A 92 -2.54 3.06 -3.91
C ALA A 92 -1.85 2.56 -5.19
N THR A 93 -0.53 2.75 -5.30
CA THR A 93 0.27 2.27 -6.43
C THR A 93 0.26 0.74 -6.53
N MET A 94 0.36 0.05 -5.39
CA MET A 94 0.26 -1.41 -5.32
C MET A 94 -1.12 -1.90 -5.75
N GLN A 95 -2.20 -1.25 -5.28
CA GLN A 95 -3.57 -1.58 -5.64
C GLN A 95 -3.80 -1.45 -7.15
N GLU A 96 -3.33 -0.37 -7.76
CA GLU A 96 -3.48 -0.14 -9.20
C GLU A 96 -2.70 -1.18 -10.01
N SER A 97 -1.49 -1.53 -9.56
CA SER A 97 -0.68 -2.58 -10.20
C SER A 97 -1.37 -3.95 -10.14
N LEU A 98 -1.94 -4.32 -8.98
CA LEU A 98 -2.72 -5.55 -8.81
C LEU A 98 -3.94 -5.57 -9.73
N ARG A 99 -4.69 -4.46 -9.80
CA ARG A 99 -5.83 -4.31 -10.70
C ARG A 99 -5.42 -4.51 -12.15
N GLY A 100 -4.32 -3.89 -12.57
CA GLY A 100 -3.76 -4.03 -13.91
C GLY A 100 -3.40 -5.48 -14.25
N MET A 101 -2.75 -6.20 -13.32
CA MET A 101 -2.43 -7.62 -13.50
C MET A 101 -3.69 -8.48 -13.67
N ILE A 102 -4.72 -8.27 -12.86
CA ILE A 102 -5.99 -9.01 -12.96
C ILE A 102 -6.68 -8.73 -14.31
N GLN A 103 -6.73 -7.46 -14.75
CA GLN A 103 -7.28 -7.10 -16.05
C GLN A 103 -6.49 -7.72 -17.21
N SER A 104 -5.18 -7.88 -17.05
CA SER A 104 -4.31 -8.52 -18.05
C SER A 104 -4.59 -10.02 -18.12
N LEU A 105 -4.77 -10.66 -16.97
CA LEU A 105 -5.10 -12.07 -16.87
C LEU A 105 -6.49 -12.37 -17.46
N GLN A 106 -7.50 -11.54 -17.17
CA GLN A 106 -8.83 -11.66 -17.78
C GLN A 106 -8.79 -11.52 -19.30
N ARG A 107 -8.02 -10.56 -19.82
CA ARG A 107 -7.82 -10.39 -21.26
C ARG A 107 -7.16 -11.63 -21.88
N GLY A 108 -6.07 -12.12 -21.28
CA GLY A 108 -5.39 -13.33 -21.74
C GLY A 108 -6.28 -14.57 -21.73
N ALA A 109 -7.13 -14.74 -20.72
CA ALA A 109 -8.11 -15.82 -20.67
C ALA A 109 -9.14 -15.71 -21.81
N THR A 110 -9.64 -14.50 -22.07
CA THR A 110 -10.60 -14.25 -23.17
C THR A 110 -9.95 -14.49 -24.54
N ASP A 111 -8.68 -14.10 -24.71
CA ASP A 111 -7.94 -14.34 -25.94
C ASP A 111 -7.70 -15.84 -26.17
N LEU A 112 -7.37 -16.58 -25.10
CA LEU A 112 -7.24 -18.03 -25.13
C LEU A 112 -8.55 -18.71 -25.51
N GLU A 113 -9.68 -18.30 -24.91
CA GLU A 113 -11.00 -18.83 -25.23
C GLU A 113 -11.34 -18.62 -26.72
N ARG A 114 -11.07 -17.43 -27.27
CA ARG A 114 -11.25 -17.16 -28.70
C ARG A 114 -10.36 -18.02 -29.57
N ALA A 115 -9.09 -18.24 -29.18
CA ALA A 115 -8.16 -19.08 -29.92
C ALA A 115 -8.63 -20.54 -29.95
N VAL A 116 -9.12 -21.07 -28.82
CA VAL A 116 -9.67 -22.43 -28.72
C VAL A 116 -10.96 -22.56 -29.54
N GLY A 117 -11.87 -21.60 -29.46
CA GLY A 117 -13.09 -21.61 -30.28
C GLY A 117 -12.79 -21.56 -31.79
N GLY A 118 -11.81 -20.77 -32.19
CA GLY A 118 -11.33 -20.73 -33.58
C GLY A 118 -10.69 -22.04 -34.03
N LEU A 119 -9.94 -22.71 -33.14
CA LEU A 119 -9.34 -24.01 -33.42
C LEU A 119 -10.40 -25.09 -33.68
N SER A 120 -11.46 -25.15 -32.88
CA SER A 120 -12.57 -26.09 -33.12
C SER A 120 -13.20 -25.89 -34.50
N GLY A 121 -13.46 -24.64 -34.90
CA GLY A 121 -13.95 -24.34 -36.25
C GLY A 121 -12.93 -24.64 -37.37
N GLN A 122 -11.63 -24.61 -37.07
CA GLN A 122 -10.60 -25.02 -38.00
C GLN A 122 -10.48 -26.54 -38.14
N VAL A 123 -10.62 -27.28 -37.04
CA VAL A 123 -10.65 -28.75 -37.04
C VAL A 123 -11.85 -29.27 -37.84
N GLU A 124 -13.03 -28.67 -37.68
CA GLU A 124 -14.22 -29.04 -38.46
C GLU A 124 -13.97 -28.92 -39.97
N ARG A 125 -13.40 -27.78 -40.40
CA ARG A 125 -13.05 -27.54 -41.82
C ARG A 125 -12.00 -28.54 -42.34
N ILE A 126 -11.04 -28.93 -41.52
CA ILE A 126 -10.05 -29.95 -41.88
C ILE A 126 -10.74 -31.30 -42.08
N ASN A 127 -11.68 -31.66 -41.20
CA ASN A 127 -12.44 -32.90 -41.32
C ASN A 127 -13.30 -32.91 -42.60
N ASP A 128 -14.01 -31.82 -42.89
CA ASP A 128 -14.80 -31.67 -44.12
C ASP A 128 -13.93 -31.78 -45.38
N ALA A 129 -12.78 -31.09 -45.40
CA ALA A 129 -11.85 -31.14 -46.52
C ALA A 129 -11.24 -32.53 -46.70
N ALA A 130 -10.94 -33.23 -45.61
CA ALA A 130 -10.47 -34.61 -45.65
C ALA A 130 -11.51 -35.54 -46.26
N HIS A 131 -12.79 -35.46 -45.83
CA HIS A 131 -13.88 -36.23 -46.42
C HIS A 131 -14.06 -35.94 -47.91
N GLN A 132 -14.01 -34.67 -48.31
CA GLN A 132 -14.11 -34.28 -49.73
C GLN A 132 -12.93 -34.80 -50.55
N SER A 133 -11.71 -34.77 -50.00
CA SER A 133 -10.52 -35.30 -50.67
C SER A 133 -10.67 -36.79 -50.98
N LEU A 134 -11.25 -37.57 -50.07
CA LEU A 134 -11.51 -38.99 -50.26
C LEU A 134 -12.50 -39.24 -51.41
N LEU A 135 -13.56 -38.44 -51.51
CA LEU A 135 -14.54 -38.53 -52.59
C LEU A 135 -13.93 -38.14 -53.95
N ALA A 136 -13.10 -37.10 -53.98
CA ALA A 136 -12.40 -36.67 -55.19
C ALA A 136 -11.37 -37.70 -55.67
N THR A 137 -10.63 -38.32 -54.75
CA THR A 137 -9.69 -39.41 -55.05
C THR A 137 -10.43 -40.66 -55.54
N GLN A 138 -11.58 -41.01 -54.96
CA GLN A 138 -12.42 -42.10 -55.46
C GLN A 138 -12.93 -41.85 -56.90
N GLY A 139 -13.46 -40.65 -57.17
CA GLY A 139 -13.91 -40.27 -58.52
C GLY A 139 -12.78 -40.26 -59.56
N THR A 140 -11.57 -39.89 -59.14
CA THR A 140 -10.36 -39.92 -60.00
C THR A 140 -9.92 -41.36 -60.27
N SER A 141 -9.93 -42.24 -59.26
CA SER A 141 -9.60 -43.66 -59.43
C SER A 141 -10.60 -44.40 -60.32
N ALA A 142 -11.88 -44.00 -60.32
CA ALA A 142 -12.89 -44.51 -61.24
C ALA A 142 -12.69 -43.99 -62.69
N ARG A 143 -12.24 -42.73 -62.84
CA ARG A 143 -11.95 -42.13 -64.16
C ARG A 143 -10.66 -42.69 -64.77
N SER A 144 -9.71 -43.17 -63.97
CA SER A 144 -8.40 -43.64 -64.44
C SER A 144 -8.31 -45.16 -64.64
N ASN A 145 -9.41 -45.87 -64.89
CA ASN A 145 -9.37 -47.30 -65.26
C ASN A 145 -9.42 -47.50 -66.79
N PRO A 146 -8.28 -47.67 -67.49
CA PRO A 146 -8.22 -47.77 -68.96
C PRO A 146 -8.49 -49.17 -69.55
N TRP A 147 -8.89 -50.18 -68.77
CA TRP A 147 -9.01 -51.56 -69.28
C TRP A 147 -10.44 -52.08 -69.27
N ARG A 148 -11.20 -51.81 -70.35
CA ARG A 148 -12.35 -52.64 -70.78
C ARG A 148 -11.90 -53.48 -71.98
N PRO A 149 -11.72 -54.82 -71.85
CA PRO A 149 -11.38 -55.67 -72.98
C PRO A 149 -12.57 -55.77 -73.96
N ALA A 150 -12.27 -55.57 -75.24
CA ALA A 150 -13.19 -55.77 -76.34
C ALA A 150 -13.63 -57.25 -76.37
N ALA A 151 -14.93 -57.49 -76.16
CA ALA A 151 -15.51 -58.79 -76.41
C ALA A 151 -15.49 -59.05 -77.93
N THR A 152 -14.73 -60.07 -78.30
CA THR A 152 -14.62 -60.62 -79.65
C THR A 152 -15.83 -61.53 -79.93
N ARG A 153 -16.59 -61.21 -80.98
CA ARG A 153 -17.11 -62.15 -82.00
C ARG A 153 -17.95 -61.42 -83.04
#